data_AF-A0A3L7P9E7-F1
#
_entry.id   AF-A0A3L7P9E7-F1
#
_cell.length_a   1.000
_cell.length_b   1.000
_cell.length_c   1.000
_cell.angle_alpha   90.00
_cell.angle_beta   90.00
_cell.angle_gamma   90.00
#
_symmetry.space_group_name_H-M   'P 1'
#
loop_
_entity.id
_entity.type
_entity.pdbx_description
1 polymer ?
#
loop_
_entity_poly.entity_id
_entity_poly.type
_entity_poly.pdbx_seq_one_letter_code
_entity_poly.pdbx_strand_id
1 'polypeptide(L)'
;MEFLASHSGWILLACTALILIPISAFILRNACGICGQDLPTFRKAMVVVPATTLAAFFAWDFVGYGMVHFSQEAFPRPMRPTIAAMGYTNWFALPLSVRYQLVDAIPMVSKTPYIFAFCVAGMFTVGGLTVPFRIGIMVLALQWIMNLIVFATLNFLVMFVFHLAVRQFPEQTKQLEAQIARFQRQPSRQAKEKVSAEAHMAGLHQTLQTHAGNTDPVAPPNPDATGHAMEAPSDEGVQGLPRTVMASSMEYLANANELVHPYLEKMNDQLKPIAAIFPERIRNFLERGGWWLFICLAMVIISRWMLSVGALVRKKLKSGKTARKVDRKVGKLDLAALGPCISKPGRIILCVKGIPCRIRAFVISPAGNDSGELHIDMAETIADYIKPGMGNLVDCDYPLLEVWNRQFSSSGFPYTFFSNMIVPEKKGKQSPWILLAGTVTPGQFKVHVGIALECSELSSLAKITIKDEQWLDVLSLKEVA
;
A
#
# COMPACT_ATOMS: atom_id res chain seq x y z
N MET A 1 -20.93 27.20 15.88
CA MET A 1 -19.82 27.11 14.90
C MET A 1 -18.74 26.11 15.31
N GLU A 2 -18.45 25.90 16.60
CA GLU A 2 -17.51 24.86 17.06
C GLU A 2 -17.88 23.44 16.60
N PHE A 3 -19.17 23.12 16.52
CA PHE A 3 -19.64 21.82 16.01
C PHE A 3 -19.22 21.56 14.55
N LEU A 4 -19.24 22.58 13.68
CA LEU A 4 -18.83 22.43 12.27
C LEU A 4 -17.31 22.38 12.11
N ALA A 5 -16.55 23.10 12.95
CA ALA A 5 -15.09 23.04 12.97
C ALA A 5 -14.57 21.69 13.49
N SER A 6 -15.29 21.06 14.42
CA SER A 6 -15.00 19.70 14.90
C SER A 6 -15.20 18.64 13.82
N HIS A 7 -16.26 18.75 13.01
CA HIS A 7 -16.60 17.73 12.01
C HIS A 7 -15.72 17.79 10.75
N SER A 8 -15.26 18.98 10.34
CA SER A 8 -14.43 19.14 9.15
C SER A 8 -13.06 18.43 9.28
N GLY A 9 -12.48 18.39 10.48
CA GLY A 9 -11.23 17.68 10.74
C GLY A 9 -11.33 16.17 10.54
N TRP A 10 -12.42 15.55 11.03
CA TRP A 10 -12.65 14.12 10.86
C TRP A 10 -12.92 13.74 9.41
N ILE A 11 -13.66 14.57 8.66
CA ILE A 11 -13.91 14.35 7.24
C ILE A 11 -12.59 14.40 6.47
N LEU A 12 -11.75 15.40 6.71
CA LEU A 12 -10.45 15.51 6.05
C LEU A 12 -9.57 14.28 6.36
N LEU A 13 -9.50 13.87 7.62
CA LEU A 13 -8.73 12.70 8.04
C LEU A 13 -9.26 11.41 7.42
N ALA A 14 -10.58 11.23 7.35
CA ALA A 14 -11.21 10.08 6.69
C ALA A 14 -10.91 10.06 5.19
N CYS A 15 -11.02 11.21 4.50
CA CYS A 15 -10.68 11.33 3.08
C CYS A 15 -9.19 11.04 2.83
N THR A 16 -8.30 11.58 3.65
CA THR A 16 -6.86 11.32 3.56
C THR A 16 -6.56 9.84 3.80
N ALA A 17 -7.19 9.21 4.80
CA ALA A 17 -7.03 7.78 5.05
C ALA A 17 -7.54 6.93 3.87
N LEU A 18 -8.69 7.28 3.29
CA LEU A 18 -9.28 6.57 2.15
C LEU A 18 -8.36 6.57 0.92
N ILE A 19 -7.60 7.64 0.72
CA ILE A 19 -6.61 7.75 -0.37
C ILE A 19 -5.29 7.06 0.00
N LEU A 20 -4.77 7.27 1.21
CA LEU A 20 -3.44 6.78 1.60
C LEU A 20 -3.40 5.27 1.89
N ILE A 21 -4.49 4.67 2.36
CA ILE A 21 -4.52 3.22 2.67
C ILE A 21 -4.28 2.36 1.41
N PRO A 22 -5.01 2.55 0.30
CA PRO A 22 -4.76 1.81 -0.94
C PRO A 22 -3.34 2.00 -1.49
N ILE A 23 -2.82 3.24 -1.43
CA ILE A 23 -1.48 3.57 -1.90
C ILE A 23 -0.43 2.85 -1.04
N SER A 24 -0.58 2.91 0.29
CA SER A 24 0.30 2.22 1.23
C SER A 24 0.22 0.69 1.06
N ALA A 25 -0.96 0.13 0.81
CA ALA A 25 -1.14 -1.30 0.53
C ALA A 25 -0.45 -1.73 -0.77
N PHE A 26 -0.48 -0.88 -1.80
CA PHE A 26 0.27 -1.10 -3.04
C PHE A 26 1.79 -1.06 -2.79
N ILE A 27 2.26 -0.07 -2.03
CA ILE A 27 3.68 0.07 -1.66
C ILE A 27 4.16 -1.16 -0.87
N LEU A 28 3.37 -1.62 0.11
CA LEU A 28 3.69 -2.82 0.89
C LEU A 28 3.88 -4.05 -0.01
N ARG A 29 3.02 -4.25 -1.02
CA ARG A 29 3.15 -5.37 -1.97
C ARG A 29 4.45 -5.30 -2.78
N ASN A 30 4.82 -4.09 -3.22
CA ASN A 30 6.08 -3.89 -3.95
C ASN A 30 7.28 -4.11 -3.04
N ALA A 31 7.22 -3.65 -1.78
CA ALA A 31 8.26 -3.89 -0.80
C ALA A 31 8.47 -5.38 -0.54
N CYS A 32 7.38 -6.17 -0.42
CA CYS A 32 7.45 -7.63 -0.30
C CYS A 32 8.13 -8.27 -1.53
N GLY A 33 7.78 -7.82 -2.73
CA GLY A 33 8.38 -8.32 -3.97
C GLY A 33 9.87 -8.02 -4.08
N ILE A 34 10.31 -6.83 -3.66
CA ILE A 34 11.74 -6.44 -3.62
C ILE A 34 12.50 -7.31 -2.60
N CYS A 35 11.87 -7.68 -1.49
CA CYS A 35 12.46 -8.56 -0.48
C CYS A 35 12.34 -10.07 -0.78
N GLY A 36 11.92 -10.45 -2.01
CA GLY A 36 11.79 -11.84 -2.43
C GLY A 36 10.74 -12.65 -1.66
N GLN A 37 9.75 -11.97 -1.06
CA GLN A 37 8.65 -12.62 -0.35
C GLN A 37 7.44 -12.78 -1.27
N ASP A 38 6.61 -13.77 -0.95
CA ASP A 38 5.32 -13.96 -1.62
C ASP A 38 4.49 -12.67 -1.53
N LEU A 39 4.04 -12.17 -2.68
CA LEU A 39 3.27 -10.94 -2.72
C LEU A 39 1.94 -11.15 -1.99
N PRO A 40 1.66 -10.42 -0.89
CA PRO A 40 0.38 -10.55 -0.23
C PRO A 40 -0.74 -10.18 -1.20
N THR A 41 -1.88 -10.85 -1.07
CA THR A 41 -3.07 -10.47 -1.82
C THR A 41 -3.42 -9.01 -1.48
N PHE A 42 -3.97 -8.27 -2.44
CA PHE A 42 -4.33 -6.86 -2.20
C PHE A 42 -5.28 -6.71 -1.01
N ARG A 43 -6.21 -7.66 -0.83
CA ARG A 43 -7.12 -7.71 0.31
C ARG A 43 -6.37 -7.88 1.64
N LYS A 44 -5.36 -8.76 1.69
CA LYS A 44 -4.51 -8.94 2.87
C LYS A 44 -3.73 -7.66 3.18
N ALA A 45 -3.12 -7.03 2.18
CA ALA A 45 -2.41 -5.76 2.35
C ALA A 45 -3.32 -4.62 2.84
N MET A 46 -4.55 -4.54 2.33
CA MET A 46 -5.58 -3.56 2.76
C MET A 46 -6.01 -3.72 4.22
N VAL A 47 -5.80 -4.90 4.83
CA VAL A 47 -6.09 -5.14 6.26
C VAL A 47 -4.83 -4.93 7.09
N VAL A 48 -3.68 -5.45 6.64
CA VAL A 48 -2.42 -5.37 7.37
C VAL A 48 -1.96 -3.93 7.52
N VAL A 49 -2.02 -3.10 6.48
CA VAL A 49 -1.57 -1.70 6.54
C VAL A 49 -2.30 -0.88 7.61
N PRO A 50 -3.64 -0.78 7.62
CA PRO A 50 -4.32 0.00 8.66
C PRO A 50 -4.14 -0.61 10.05
N ALA A 51 -4.09 -1.94 10.18
CA ALA A 51 -3.83 -2.59 11.47
C ALA A 51 -2.43 -2.22 12.01
N THR A 52 -1.40 -2.29 11.18
CA THR A 52 -0.02 -1.89 11.52
C THR A 52 0.05 -0.40 11.88
N THR A 53 -0.61 0.48 11.10
CA THR A 53 -0.63 1.93 11.35
C THR A 53 -1.33 2.27 12.67
N LEU A 54 -2.48 1.66 12.95
CA LEU A 54 -3.20 1.85 14.21
C LEU A 54 -2.38 1.35 15.40
N ALA A 55 -1.77 0.16 15.29
CA ALA A 55 -0.92 -0.39 16.33
C ALA A 55 0.29 0.52 16.62
N ALA A 56 0.94 1.05 15.57
CA ALA A 56 2.04 2.00 15.71
C ALA A 56 1.59 3.31 16.38
N PHE A 57 0.42 3.83 16.00
CA PHE A 57 -0.15 5.05 16.58
C PHE A 57 -0.45 4.89 18.07
N PHE A 58 -1.16 3.82 18.46
CA PHE A 58 -1.48 3.58 19.87
C PHE A 58 -0.23 3.29 20.70
N ALA A 59 0.77 2.61 20.13
CA ALA A 59 2.05 2.42 20.80
C ALA A 59 2.79 3.75 21.04
N TRP A 60 2.85 4.61 20.03
CA TRP A 60 3.43 5.95 20.18
C TRP A 60 2.68 6.77 21.24
N ASP A 61 1.34 6.76 21.19
CA ASP A 61 0.51 7.57 22.07
C ASP A 61 0.56 7.12 23.53
N PHE A 62 0.47 5.82 23.78
CA PHE A 62 0.53 5.25 25.12
C PHE A 62 1.91 5.47 25.77
N VAL A 63 2.98 5.23 25.01
CA VAL A 63 4.36 5.45 25.49
C VAL A 63 4.63 6.94 25.71
N GLY A 64 4.15 7.80 24.80
CA GLY A 64 4.25 9.26 24.94
C GLY A 64 3.54 9.78 26.19
N TYR A 65 2.31 9.31 26.44
CA TYR A 65 1.56 9.63 27.66
C TYR A 65 2.34 9.21 28.91
N GLY A 66 2.78 7.94 28.97
CA GLY A 66 3.53 7.42 30.11
C GLY A 66 4.77 8.25 30.40
N MET A 67 5.52 8.63 29.36
CA MET A 67 6.74 9.43 29.52
C MET A 67 6.47 10.84 30.05
N VAL A 68 5.46 11.52 29.51
CA VAL A 68 5.05 12.83 30.03
C VAL A 68 4.63 12.71 31.49
N HIS A 69 3.84 11.70 31.83
CA HIS A 69 3.39 11.46 33.20
C HIS A 69 4.55 11.17 34.15
N PHE A 70 5.47 10.26 33.81
CA PHE A 70 6.64 9.95 34.65
C PHE A 70 7.62 11.13 34.76
N SER A 71 7.75 11.96 33.72
CA SER A 71 8.66 13.11 33.74
C SER A 71 8.24 14.20 34.71
N GLN A 72 6.95 14.29 35.07
CA GLN A 72 6.44 15.29 36.01
C GLN A 72 7.02 15.11 37.42
N GLU A 73 7.31 13.86 37.82
CA GLU A 73 7.98 13.57 39.09
C GLU A 73 9.47 13.93 39.05
N ALA A 74 10.10 13.81 37.88
CA ALA A 74 11.54 13.99 37.71
C ALA A 74 11.97 15.45 37.49
N PHE A 75 11.11 16.30 36.94
CA PHE A 75 11.43 17.70 36.63
C PHE A 75 10.52 18.68 37.40
N PRO A 76 10.96 19.26 38.52
CA PRO A 76 10.17 20.21 39.31
C PRO A 76 9.99 21.59 38.66
N ARG A 77 10.36 21.76 37.39
CA ARG A 77 10.00 22.98 36.65
C ARG A 77 8.48 22.96 36.45
N PRO A 78 7.80 24.12 36.57
CA PRO A 78 6.36 24.20 36.39
C PRO A 78 5.99 23.95 34.93
N MET A 79 5.96 22.69 34.50
CA MET A 79 5.04 22.29 33.44
C MET A 79 3.65 22.68 33.92
N ARG A 80 2.85 23.28 33.02
CA ARG A 80 1.55 23.84 33.38
C ARG A 80 0.77 22.83 34.24
N PRO A 81 0.23 23.25 35.40
CA PRO A 81 -0.42 22.35 36.37
C PRO A 81 -1.60 21.55 35.77
N THR A 82 -2.12 21.99 34.62
CA THR A 82 -3.16 21.31 33.84
C THR A 82 -2.76 19.95 33.25
N ILE A 83 -1.47 19.64 33.09
CA ILE A 83 -1.04 18.36 32.49
C ILE A 83 -0.95 17.24 33.54
N ALA A 84 -0.65 17.58 34.80
CA ALA A 84 -0.49 16.59 35.87
C ALA A 84 -1.79 15.92 36.31
N ALA A 85 -2.91 16.64 36.20
CA ALA A 85 -4.24 16.08 36.46
C ALA A 85 -4.87 15.40 35.22
N MET A 86 -4.15 15.33 34.10
CA MET A 86 -4.72 14.89 32.83
C MET A 86 -4.67 13.36 32.73
N GLY A 87 -5.82 12.70 32.90
CA GLY A 87 -5.95 11.27 32.60
C GLY A 87 -5.74 10.95 31.10
N TYR A 88 -5.49 9.69 30.79
CA TYR A 88 -5.23 9.23 29.41
C TYR A 88 -6.33 9.59 28.41
N THR A 89 -7.60 9.61 28.82
CA THR A 89 -8.72 10.03 27.96
C THR A 89 -8.60 11.48 27.50
N ASN A 90 -8.22 12.37 28.41
CA ASN A 90 -7.98 13.79 28.11
C ASN A 90 -6.71 13.97 27.26
N TRP A 91 -5.67 13.17 27.53
CA TRP A 91 -4.47 13.11 26.68
C TRP A 91 -4.81 12.69 25.24
N PHE A 92 -5.59 11.62 25.08
CA PHE A 92 -5.98 11.10 23.77
C PHE A 92 -6.80 12.11 22.96
N ALA A 93 -7.64 12.89 23.65
CA ALA A 93 -8.43 13.97 23.06
C ALA A 93 -7.59 15.18 22.65
N LEU A 94 -6.32 15.30 23.09
CA LEU A 94 -5.46 16.39 22.65
C LEU A 94 -5.13 16.26 21.15
N PRO A 95 -5.07 17.40 20.44
CA PRO A 95 -4.55 17.43 19.07
C PRO A 95 -3.16 16.82 19.00
N LEU A 96 -2.89 16.05 17.94
CA LEU A 96 -1.64 15.33 17.76
C LEU A 96 -0.41 16.26 17.80
N SER A 97 -0.54 17.49 17.28
CA SER A 97 0.52 18.51 17.32
C SER A 97 0.91 18.92 18.74
N VAL A 98 -0.08 19.04 19.64
CA VAL A 98 0.16 19.37 21.05
C VAL A 98 0.84 18.19 21.74
N ARG A 99 0.37 16.95 21.51
CA ARG A 99 1.03 15.74 22.04
C ARG A 99 2.48 15.64 21.60
N TYR A 100 2.75 15.91 20.31
CA TYR A 100 4.12 15.92 19.78
C TYR A 100 5.00 16.95 20.50
N GLN A 101 4.52 18.19 20.67
CA GLN A 101 5.25 19.24 21.37
C GLN A 101 5.54 18.87 22.84
N LEU A 102 4.58 18.24 23.52
CA LEU A 102 4.74 17.80 24.90
C LEU A 102 5.79 16.67 25.03
N VAL A 103 5.78 15.71 24.11
CA VAL A 103 6.77 14.63 24.07
C VAL A 103 8.17 15.16 23.71
N ASP A 104 8.26 16.09 22.76
CA ASP A 104 9.53 16.65 22.28
C ASP A 104 10.19 17.59 23.30
N ALA A 105 9.39 18.18 24.20
CA ALA A 105 9.89 18.98 25.32
C ALA A 105 10.74 18.19 26.33
N ILE A 106 10.75 16.85 26.25
CA ILE A 106 11.52 15.96 27.12
C ILE A 106 12.76 15.45 26.36
N PRO A 107 13.92 16.11 26.46
CA PRO A 107 15.05 15.90 25.54
C PRO A 107 15.67 14.50 25.61
N MET A 108 15.63 13.83 26.77
CA MET A 108 16.18 12.47 26.92
C MET A 108 15.27 11.38 26.35
N VAL A 109 13.99 11.67 26.12
CA VAL A 109 12.99 10.63 25.84
C VAL A 109 12.16 10.91 24.59
N SER A 110 12.39 12.04 23.91
CA SER A 110 11.64 12.43 22.71
C SER A 110 11.67 11.37 21.60
N LYS A 111 12.72 10.56 21.51
CA LYS A 111 12.86 9.51 20.47
C LYS A 111 12.26 8.17 20.85
N THR A 112 12.07 7.89 22.13
CA THR A 112 11.69 6.56 22.62
C THR A 112 10.29 6.13 22.14
N PRO A 113 9.24 6.97 22.13
CA PRO A 113 7.93 6.60 21.58
C PRO A 113 7.98 6.17 20.12
N TYR A 114 8.86 6.77 19.31
CA TYR A 114 9.02 6.41 17.90
C TYR A 114 9.66 5.03 17.72
N ILE A 115 10.64 4.70 18.55
CA ILE A 115 11.29 3.38 18.55
C ILE A 115 10.26 2.31 18.92
N PHE A 116 9.48 2.53 19.99
CA PHE A 116 8.41 1.61 20.39
C PHE A 116 7.34 1.44 19.31
N ALA A 117 6.89 2.54 18.70
CA ALA A 117 5.93 2.49 17.61
C ALA A 117 6.46 1.70 16.41
N PHE A 118 7.74 1.87 16.07
CA PHE A 118 8.39 1.12 14.99
C PHE A 118 8.50 -0.38 15.33
N CYS A 119 8.86 -0.74 16.55
CA CYS A 119 8.90 -2.14 17.01
C CYS A 119 7.52 -2.81 16.94
N VAL A 120 6.47 -2.14 17.41
CA VAL A 120 5.09 -2.65 17.35
C VAL A 120 4.63 -2.79 15.91
N ALA A 121 4.92 -1.80 15.05
CA ALA A 121 4.63 -1.89 13.63
C ALA A 121 5.33 -3.11 12.99
N GLY A 122 6.59 -3.37 13.38
CA GLY A 122 7.36 -4.53 12.94
C GLY A 122 6.69 -5.85 13.31
N MET A 123 6.26 -5.99 14.56
CA MET A 123 5.56 -7.19 15.03
C MET A 123 4.26 -7.45 14.26
N PHE A 124 3.43 -6.43 14.04
CA PHE A 124 2.19 -6.56 13.28
C PHE A 124 2.44 -6.86 11.79
N THR A 125 3.51 -6.32 11.23
CA THR A 125 3.91 -6.60 9.84
C THR A 125 4.38 -8.05 9.69
N VAL A 126 5.19 -8.53 10.62
CA VAL A 126 5.68 -9.91 10.68
C VAL A 126 4.53 -10.89 10.87
N GLY A 127 3.66 -10.66 11.86
CA GLY A 127 2.50 -11.51 12.12
C GLY A 127 1.48 -11.48 10.99
N GLY A 128 1.20 -10.29 10.43
CA GLY A 128 0.30 -10.11 9.32
C GLY A 128 0.78 -10.79 8.04
N LEU A 129 2.08 -10.74 7.74
CA LEU A 129 2.64 -11.30 6.51
C LEU A 129 3.16 -12.73 6.63
N THR A 130 3.25 -13.29 7.84
CA THR A 130 3.84 -14.62 8.13
C THR A 130 5.26 -14.76 7.57
N VAL A 131 6.05 -13.69 7.65
CA VAL A 131 7.44 -13.63 7.16
C VAL A 131 8.43 -13.69 8.32
N PRO A 132 9.69 -14.11 8.10
CA PRO A 132 10.73 -14.04 9.13
C PRO A 132 10.93 -12.60 9.65
N PHE A 133 11.19 -12.47 10.96
CA PHE A 133 11.31 -11.15 11.63
C PHE A 133 12.27 -10.19 10.94
N ARG A 134 13.45 -10.68 10.54
CA ARG A 134 14.48 -9.88 9.83
C ARG A 134 13.94 -9.29 8.53
N ILE A 135 13.20 -10.08 7.77
CA ILE A 135 12.62 -9.66 6.49
C ILE A 135 11.45 -8.71 6.71
N GLY A 136 10.62 -8.98 7.72
CA GLY A 136 9.52 -8.08 8.09
C GLY A 136 9.98 -6.68 8.46
N ILE A 137 11.10 -6.54 9.18
CA ILE A 137 11.71 -5.22 9.46
C ILE A 137 12.18 -4.52 8.18
N MET A 138 12.84 -5.25 7.27
CA MET A 138 13.29 -4.66 6.00
C MET A 138 12.12 -4.19 5.15
N VAL A 139 11.05 -4.99 5.07
CA VAL A 139 9.80 -4.63 4.37
C VAL A 139 9.17 -3.39 5.00
N LEU A 140 9.10 -3.30 6.33
CA LEU A 140 8.56 -2.15 7.03
C LEU A 140 9.38 -0.88 6.77
N ALA A 141 10.70 -0.96 6.87
CA ALA A 141 11.60 0.18 6.62
C ALA A 141 11.47 0.68 5.17
N LEU A 142 11.46 -0.24 4.20
CA LEU A 142 11.29 0.09 2.80
C LEU A 142 9.91 0.71 2.52
N GLN A 143 8.85 0.13 3.09
CA GLN A 143 7.50 0.68 2.99
C GLN A 143 7.43 2.10 3.58
N TRP A 144 8.05 2.33 4.73
CA TRP A 144 8.08 3.64 5.38
C TRP A 144 8.78 4.70 4.52
N ILE A 145 9.96 4.38 3.98
CA ILE A 145 10.69 5.28 3.06
C ILE A 145 9.85 5.61 1.83
N MET A 146 9.26 4.59 1.20
CA MET A 146 8.42 4.79 0.01
C MET A 146 7.18 5.62 0.31
N ASN A 147 6.54 5.40 1.46
CA ASN A 147 5.41 6.20 1.92
C ASN A 147 5.80 7.67 2.15
N LEU A 148 6.98 7.94 2.73
CA LEU A 148 7.48 9.30 2.89
C LEU A 148 7.71 10.00 1.55
N ILE A 149 8.31 9.30 0.58
CA ILE A 149 8.52 9.83 -0.78
C ILE A 149 7.18 10.16 -1.43
N VAL A 150 6.21 9.25 -1.35
CA VAL A 150 4.88 9.46 -1.92
C VAL A 150 4.14 10.59 -1.22
N PHE A 151 4.24 10.69 0.10
CA PHE A 151 3.63 11.78 0.85
C PHE A 151 4.24 13.13 0.48
N ALA A 152 5.58 13.23 0.41
CA ALA A 152 6.27 14.43 -0.03
C ALA A 152 5.87 14.83 -1.45
N THR A 153 5.76 13.86 -2.36
CA THR A 153 5.34 14.07 -3.76
C THR A 153 3.88 14.54 -3.83
N LEU A 154 2.98 13.93 -3.07
CA LEU A 154 1.57 14.32 -3.00
C LEU A 154 1.42 15.73 -2.43
N ASN A 155 2.11 16.03 -1.34
CA ASN A 155 2.08 17.36 -0.73
C ASN A 155 2.61 18.42 -1.70
N PHE A 156 3.71 18.15 -2.40
CA PHE A 156 4.23 19.02 -3.44
C PHE A 156 3.21 19.23 -4.56
N LEU A 157 2.56 18.17 -5.04
CA LEU A 157 1.57 18.25 -6.09
C LEU A 157 0.31 19.02 -5.66
N VAL A 158 -0.16 18.83 -4.42
CA VAL A 158 -1.27 19.60 -3.85
C VAL A 158 -0.91 21.08 -3.76
N MET A 159 0.26 21.41 -3.23
CA MET A 159 0.73 22.80 -3.16
C MET A 159 0.90 23.43 -4.54
N PHE A 160 1.39 22.67 -5.51
CA PHE A 160 1.54 23.11 -6.88
C PHE A 160 0.20 23.39 -7.55
N VAL A 161 -0.77 22.47 -7.43
CA VAL A 161 -2.13 22.66 -7.95
C VAL A 161 -2.83 23.81 -7.25
N PHE A 162 -2.68 23.93 -5.93
CA PHE A 162 -3.23 25.06 -5.18
C PHE A 162 -2.64 26.38 -5.67
N HIS A 163 -1.33 26.44 -5.91
CA HIS A 163 -0.68 27.64 -6.45
C HIS A 163 -1.18 27.99 -7.86
N LEU A 164 -1.35 27.00 -8.75
CA LEU A 164 -1.93 27.22 -10.08
C LEU A 164 -3.39 27.69 -9.99
N ALA A 165 -4.19 27.10 -9.10
CA ALA A 165 -5.58 27.51 -8.88
C ALA A 165 -5.68 28.94 -8.34
N VAL A 166 -4.82 29.30 -7.39
CA VAL A 166 -4.71 30.67 -6.85
C VAL A 166 -4.35 31.67 -7.95
N ARG A 167 -3.44 31.30 -8.87
CA ARG A 167 -3.10 32.15 -10.02
C ARG A 167 -4.23 32.30 -11.03
N GLN A 168 -5.04 31.27 -11.21
CA GLN A 168 -6.15 31.32 -12.17
C GLN A 168 -7.30 32.20 -11.68
N PHE A 169 -7.44 32.40 -10.36
CA PHE A 169 -8.54 33.17 -9.76
C PHE A 169 -8.05 34.24 -8.76
N PRO A 170 -7.22 35.21 -9.21
CA PRO A 170 -6.59 36.20 -8.31
C PRO A 170 -7.61 37.11 -7.60
N GLU A 171 -8.77 37.37 -8.22
CA GLU A 171 -9.82 38.19 -7.59
C GLU A 171 -10.56 37.43 -6.47
N GLN A 172 -10.79 36.13 -6.64
CA GLN A 172 -11.42 35.31 -5.60
C GLN A 172 -10.48 35.12 -4.40
N THR A 173 -9.17 34.99 -4.65
CA THR A 173 -8.19 34.83 -3.58
C THR A 173 -8.03 36.12 -2.78
N LYS A 174 -8.01 37.30 -3.42
CA LYS A 174 -8.07 38.59 -2.71
C LYS A 174 -9.34 38.73 -1.87
N GLN A 175 -10.49 38.30 -2.37
CA GLN A 175 -11.73 38.32 -1.60
C GLN A 175 -11.67 37.35 -0.40
N LEU A 176 -11.12 36.15 -0.58
CA LEU A 176 -10.93 35.18 0.49
C LEU A 176 -9.92 35.67 1.53
N GLU A 177 -8.79 36.23 1.11
CA GLU A 177 -7.80 36.85 1.99
C GLU A 177 -8.40 38.03 2.75
N ALA A 178 -9.21 38.87 2.10
CA ALA A 178 -9.93 39.95 2.76
C ALA A 178 -10.95 39.42 3.78
N GLN A 179 -11.63 38.29 3.50
CA GLN A 179 -12.51 37.62 4.46
C GLN A 179 -11.71 37.04 5.64
N ILE A 180 -10.63 36.31 5.38
CA ILE A 180 -9.75 35.74 6.43
C ILE A 180 -9.16 36.87 7.28
N ALA A 181 -8.69 37.96 6.65
CA ALA A 181 -8.18 39.13 7.36
C ALA A 181 -9.27 39.83 8.18
N ARG A 182 -10.51 39.90 7.70
CA ARG A 182 -11.65 40.39 8.50
C ARG A 182 -11.95 39.47 9.69
N PHE A 183 -11.85 38.15 9.52
CA PHE A 183 -12.02 37.18 10.61
C PHE A 183 -10.87 37.25 11.63
N GLN A 184 -9.61 37.38 11.19
CA GLN A 184 -8.45 37.53 12.07
C GLN A 184 -8.39 38.91 12.74
N ARG A 185 -8.79 39.98 12.04
CA ARG A 185 -8.94 41.35 12.55
C ARG A 185 -10.30 41.62 13.19
N GLN A 186 -11.11 40.61 13.48
CA GLN A 186 -12.02 40.72 14.61
C GLN A 186 -11.20 40.33 15.85
N PRO A 187 -10.39 41.24 16.45
CA PRO A 187 -9.98 41.02 17.84
C PRO A 187 -11.28 40.82 18.56
N SER A 188 -11.43 39.63 19.14
CA SER A 188 -12.69 39.11 19.66
C SER A 188 -13.59 40.25 20.08
N ARG A 189 -14.74 40.41 19.42
CA ARG A 189 -15.74 41.38 19.88
C ARG A 189 -15.99 41.20 21.38
N GLN A 190 -15.74 40.00 21.91
CA GLN A 190 -15.63 39.65 23.32
C GLN A 190 -14.49 40.31 24.12
N ALA A 191 -13.28 40.54 23.57
CA ALA A 191 -12.25 41.34 24.22
C ALA A 191 -12.61 42.83 24.22
N LYS A 192 -13.18 43.35 23.12
CA LYS A 192 -13.70 44.73 23.11
C LYS A 192 -14.97 44.88 23.95
N GLU A 193 -15.84 43.89 24.05
CA GLU A 193 -16.98 43.84 24.97
C GLU A 193 -16.54 43.66 26.41
N LYS A 194 -15.48 42.90 26.69
CA LYS A 194 -14.92 42.83 28.05
C LYS A 194 -14.30 44.15 28.46
N VAL A 195 -13.45 44.74 27.61
CA VAL A 195 -12.86 46.06 27.88
C VAL A 195 -13.93 47.16 27.88
N SER A 196 -14.96 47.06 27.04
CA SER A 196 -16.09 47.99 27.04
C SER A 196 -17.06 47.73 28.19
N ALA A 197 -17.22 46.52 28.69
CA ALA A 197 -18.03 46.22 29.88
C ALA A 197 -17.28 46.67 31.14
N GLU A 198 -15.96 46.49 31.21
CA GLU A 198 -15.10 47.05 32.25
C GLU A 198 -15.09 48.58 32.19
N ALA A 199 -14.97 49.18 31.00
CA ALA A 199 -15.03 50.62 30.81
C ALA A 199 -16.44 51.20 31.02
N HIS A 200 -17.51 50.47 30.71
CA HIS A 200 -18.90 50.89 30.96
C HIS A 200 -19.24 50.74 32.45
N MET A 201 -18.67 49.76 33.16
CA MET A 201 -18.72 49.68 34.63
C MET A 201 -17.94 50.82 35.28
N ALA A 202 -16.75 51.13 34.78
CA ALA A 202 -15.95 52.28 35.24
C ALA A 202 -16.62 53.63 34.90
N GLY A 203 -17.23 53.71 33.71
CA GLY A 203 -17.98 54.86 33.23
C GLY A 203 -19.27 55.08 34.00
N LEU A 204 -20.04 54.03 34.37
CA LEU A 204 -21.21 54.18 35.24
C LEU A 204 -20.84 54.78 36.59
N HIS A 205 -19.66 54.44 37.12
CA HIS A 205 -19.09 55.06 38.32
C HIS A 205 -18.76 56.54 38.13
N GLN A 206 -18.38 56.96 36.92
CA GLN A 206 -18.04 58.34 36.59
C GLN A 206 -19.27 59.17 36.20
N THR A 207 -20.25 58.61 35.49
CA THR A 207 -21.51 59.27 35.12
C THR A 207 -22.43 59.49 36.33
N LEU A 208 -22.35 58.62 37.36
CA LEU A 208 -22.94 58.90 38.67
C LEU A 208 -22.29 60.11 39.38
N GLN A 209 -21.06 60.49 39.02
CA GLN A 209 -20.38 61.67 39.56
C GLN A 209 -20.56 62.94 38.70
N THR A 210 -20.91 62.82 37.42
CA THR A 210 -20.92 63.97 36.49
C THR A 210 -22.30 64.38 35.97
N HIS A 211 -23.40 63.80 36.45
CA HIS A 211 -24.74 64.40 36.33
C HIS A 211 -24.95 65.60 37.29
N ALA A 212 -23.97 66.51 37.31
CA ALA A 212 -24.08 67.88 37.78
C ALA A 212 -23.57 68.81 36.67
N GLY A 213 -24.48 69.22 35.79
CA GLY A 213 -24.32 70.35 34.89
C GLY A 213 -23.45 70.11 33.65
N ASN A 214 -24.06 70.09 32.46
CA ASN A 214 -24.26 71.31 31.68
C ASN A 214 -24.69 70.94 30.24
N THR A 215 -25.56 71.77 29.69
CA THR A 215 -26.33 71.58 28.46
C THR A 215 -25.79 72.41 27.28
N ASP A 216 -25.98 71.86 26.06
CA ASP A 216 -26.15 72.53 24.74
C ASP A 216 -24.91 73.06 23.95
N PRO A 217 -25.03 73.43 22.64
CA PRO A 217 -25.45 72.60 21.49
C PRO A 217 -24.64 72.79 20.17
N VAL A 218 -24.74 71.78 19.27
CA VAL A 218 -24.84 71.73 17.77
C VAL A 218 -24.30 72.86 16.85
N ALA A 219 -23.52 72.50 15.81
CA ALA A 219 -23.56 73.07 14.42
C ALA A 219 -22.62 72.31 13.41
N PRO A 220 -22.82 72.40 12.07
CA PRO A 220 -22.76 71.22 11.18
C PRO A 220 -21.76 71.34 9.96
N PRO A 221 -21.96 70.73 8.75
CA PRO A 221 -20.94 69.93 8.05
C PRO A 221 -20.33 70.60 6.80
N ASN A 222 -19.27 70.02 6.23
CA ASN A 222 -18.63 70.51 5.01
C ASN A 222 -18.62 69.44 3.89
N PRO A 223 -19.22 69.69 2.71
CA PRO A 223 -19.07 68.88 1.49
C PRO A 223 -18.14 69.57 0.47
N ASP A 224 -17.48 68.80 -0.42
CA ASP A 224 -17.08 69.18 -1.80
C ASP A 224 -16.28 68.02 -2.43
N ALA A 225 -16.74 67.47 -3.56
CA ALA A 225 -16.28 67.68 -4.95
C ALA A 225 -15.00 66.86 -5.26
N THR A 226 -14.76 66.14 -6.37
CA THR A 226 -15.13 66.16 -7.81
C THR A 226 -14.52 64.86 -8.39
N GLY A 227 -15.04 64.13 -9.38
CA GLY A 227 -15.13 64.46 -10.80
C GLY A 227 -14.19 63.58 -11.67
N HIS A 228 -14.68 63.15 -12.85
CA HIS A 228 -14.00 62.44 -13.98
C HIS A 228 -13.97 60.89 -13.96
N ALA A 229 -14.13 60.19 -15.08
CA ALA A 229 -14.81 60.38 -16.37
C ALA A 229 -14.80 58.99 -17.05
N MET A 230 -15.89 58.64 -17.73
CA MET A 230 -15.97 57.49 -18.64
C MET A 230 -15.07 57.72 -19.86
N GLU A 231 -14.31 56.70 -20.26
CA GLU A 231 -13.95 56.53 -21.67
C GLU A 231 -13.85 55.01 -21.99
N ALA A 232 -14.58 54.62 -23.01
CA ALA A 232 -14.58 53.32 -23.68
C ALA A 232 -14.93 53.61 -25.15
N PRO A 233 -14.86 52.62 -26.06
CA PRO A 233 -13.72 51.84 -26.51
C PRO A 233 -13.42 52.14 -28.00
N SER A 234 -12.25 51.76 -28.51
CA SER A 234 -12.01 51.70 -29.97
C SER A 234 -11.41 50.35 -30.36
N ASP A 235 -12.16 49.71 -31.26
CA ASP A 235 -11.85 48.53 -32.06
C ASP A 235 -10.83 48.81 -33.18
N GLU A 236 -10.43 47.72 -33.84
CA GLU A 236 -9.59 47.57 -35.04
C GLU A 236 -8.08 47.40 -34.76
N GLY A 237 -7.40 46.38 -35.27
CA GLY A 237 -7.78 45.35 -36.23
C GLY A 237 -6.56 44.49 -36.55
N VAL A 238 -6.79 43.19 -36.48
CA VAL A 238 -6.13 42.05 -37.13
C VAL A 238 -4.98 42.37 -38.10
N GLN A 239 -3.77 41.85 -37.80
CA GLN A 239 -2.89 41.18 -38.78
C GLN A 239 -1.74 40.43 -38.10
N GLY A 240 -1.63 39.10 -38.31
CA GLY A 240 -0.38 38.36 -38.20
C GLY A 240 -0.36 37.14 -37.26
N LEU A 241 -0.53 35.94 -37.83
CA LEU A 241 -0.07 34.63 -37.33
C LEU A 241 0.85 34.00 -38.40
N PRO A 242 1.73 33.02 -38.11
CA PRO A 242 2.21 32.51 -36.83
C PRO A 242 3.76 32.39 -36.80
N ARG A 243 4.44 33.21 -35.99
CA ARG A 243 5.81 32.91 -35.48
C ARG A 243 5.85 32.83 -33.94
N THR A 244 4.69 32.82 -33.30
CA THR A 244 4.51 33.18 -31.89
C THR A 244 4.57 32.02 -30.90
N VAL A 245 4.62 30.75 -31.32
CA VAL A 245 4.65 29.65 -30.32
C VAL A 245 5.97 29.60 -29.55
N MET A 246 7.11 29.83 -30.23
CA MET A 246 8.41 29.77 -29.55
C MET A 246 8.72 31.05 -28.76
N ALA A 247 8.38 32.23 -29.31
CA ALA A 247 8.57 33.51 -28.62
C ALA A 247 7.65 33.63 -27.39
N SER A 248 6.37 33.24 -27.51
CA SER A 248 5.48 33.20 -26.33
C SER A 248 5.94 32.16 -25.31
N SER A 249 6.49 31.01 -25.74
CA SER A 249 7.03 30.03 -24.80
C SER A 249 8.28 30.55 -24.05
N MET A 250 9.15 31.32 -24.71
CA MET A 250 10.31 31.97 -24.09
C MET A 250 9.88 33.07 -23.10
N GLU A 251 8.87 33.85 -23.45
CA GLU A 251 8.29 34.88 -22.58
C GLU A 251 7.58 34.26 -21.37
N TYR A 252 6.88 33.13 -21.55
CA TYR A 252 6.32 32.34 -20.46
C TYR A 252 7.41 31.74 -19.55
N LEU A 253 8.53 31.28 -20.10
CA LEU A 253 9.66 30.76 -19.31
C LEU A 253 10.38 31.88 -18.54
N ALA A 254 10.54 33.06 -19.14
CA ALA A 254 11.11 34.23 -18.48
C ALA A 254 10.23 34.70 -17.31
N ASN A 255 8.92 34.84 -17.53
CA ASN A 255 7.96 35.17 -16.48
C ASN A 255 7.87 34.07 -15.41
N ALA A 256 7.97 32.79 -15.80
CA ALA A 256 8.00 31.68 -14.85
C ALA A 256 9.26 31.73 -13.97
N ASN A 257 10.41 32.11 -14.52
CA ASN A 257 11.64 32.24 -13.74
C ASN A 257 11.53 33.34 -12.68
N GLU A 258 10.98 34.51 -13.05
CA GLU A 258 10.76 35.62 -12.12
C GLU A 258 9.80 35.25 -10.98
N LEU A 259 8.77 34.45 -11.31
CA LEU A 259 7.79 33.99 -10.34
C LEU A 259 8.30 32.87 -9.40
N VAL A 260 9.26 32.05 -9.85
CA VAL A 260 9.78 30.91 -9.08
C VAL A 260 11.00 31.30 -8.25
N HIS A 261 11.73 32.35 -8.64
CA HIS A 261 12.92 32.84 -7.93
C HIS A 261 12.72 33.07 -6.43
N PRO A 262 11.68 33.78 -5.94
CA PRO A 262 11.51 34.03 -4.50
C PRO A 262 11.20 32.75 -3.70
N TYR A 263 10.58 31.75 -4.33
CA TYR A 263 10.32 30.46 -3.69
C TYR A 263 11.58 29.63 -3.58
N LEU A 264 12.42 29.64 -4.62
CA LEU A 264 13.71 28.96 -4.59
C LEU A 264 14.63 29.56 -3.56
N GLU A 265 14.64 30.87 -3.40
CA GLU A 265 15.45 31.54 -2.40
C GLU A 265 15.02 31.13 -0.99
N LYS A 266 13.71 31.13 -0.72
CA LYS A 266 13.14 30.66 0.55
C LYS A 266 13.42 29.17 0.82
N MET A 267 13.32 28.33 -0.22
CA MET A 267 13.62 26.91 -0.10
C MET A 267 15.12 26.69 0.14
N ASN A 268 15.98 27.43 -0.55
CA ASN A 268 17.43 27.40 -0.37
C ASN A 268 17.82 27.83 1.05
N ASP A 269 17.18 28.85 1.61
CA ASP A 269 17.38 29.27 2.99
C ASP A 269 16.92 28.22 4.01
N GLN A 270 15.80 27.53 3.76
CA GLN A 270 15.36 26.42 4.60
C GLN A 270 16.25 25.18 4.47
N LEU A 271 16.87 24.99 3.32
CA LEU A 271 17.74 23.86 3.03
C LEU A 271 19.22 24.12 3.39
N LYS A 272 19.65 25.37 3.62
CA LYS A 272 21.00 25.74 4.10
C LYS A 272 21.54 24.86 5.24
N PRO A 273 20.81 24.59 6.33
CA PRO A 273 21.33 23.76 7.41
C PRO A 273 21.59 22.30 6.97
N ILE A 274 20.82 21.79 6.02
CA ILE A 274 21.01 20.45 5.44
C ILE A 274 22.14 20.49 4.39
N ALA A 275 22.21 21.56 3.60
CA ALA A 275 23.24 21.81 2.59
C ALA A 275 24.64 21.88 3.22
N ALA A 276 24.75 22.38 4.46
CA ALA A 276 25.99 22.46 5.21
C ALA A 276 26.63 21.10 5.55
N ILE A 277 25.86 20.00 5.49
CA ILE A 277 26.35 18.64 5.74
C ILE A 277 27.11 18.09 4.51
N PHE A 278 26.89 18.65 3.32
CA PHE A 278 27.50 18.15 2.08
C PHE A 278 28.89 18.76 1.82
N PRO A 279 29.80 18.04 1.12
CA PRO A 279 31.08 18.57 0.67
C PRO A 279 30.95 19.87 -0.14
N GLU A 280 31.95 20.75 -0.03
CA GLU A 280 31.98 22.08 -0.66
C GLU A 280 31.60 22.10 -2.14
N ARG A 281 32.03 21.10 -2.92
CA ARG A 281 31.70 21.00 -4.35
C ARG A 281 30.19 20.85 -4.60
N ILE A 282 29.50 20.08 -3.76
CA ILE A 282 28.06 19.83 -3.89
C ILE A 282 27.27 21.05 -3.41
N ARG A 283 27.71 21.67 -2.31
CA ARG A 283 27.13 22.91 -1.79
C ARG A 283 27.20 24.05 -2.82
N ASN A 284 28.39 24.30 -3.37
CA ASN A 284 28.59 25.34 -4.40
C ASN A 284 27.78 25.05 -5.67
N PHE A 285 27.58 23.77 -6.02
CA PHE A 285 26.72 23.38 -7.13
C PHE A 285 25.23 23.65 -6.84
N LEU A 286 24.74 23.30 -5.66
CA LEU A 286 23.35 23.56 -5.23
C LEU A 286 23.06 25.07 -5.16
N GLU A 287 23.99 25.86 -4.62
CA GLU A 287 23.87 27.32 -4.51
C GLU A 287 23.88 28.04 -5.87
N ARG A 288 24.57 27.51 -6.89
CA ARG A 288 24.59 28.05 -8.26
C ARG A 288 23.36 27.68 -9.10
N GLY A 289 22.28 27.24 -8.47
CA GLY A 289 21.06 26.83 -9.16
C GLY A 289 20.98 25.33 -9.48
N GLY A 290 21.86 24.50 -8.92
CA GLY A 290 21.81 23.03 -9.06
C GLY A 290 20.50 22.40 -8.56
N TRP A 291 19.74 23.10 -7.71
CA TRP A 291 18.39 22.71 -7.31
C TRP A 291 17.43 22.53 -8.49
N TRP A 292 17.55 23.35 -9.55
CA TRP A 292 16.75 23.18 -10.77
C TRP A 292 17.01 21.85 -11.44
N LEU A 293 18.29 21.45 -11.50
CA LEU A 293 18.69 20.20 -12.10
C LEU A 293 18.15 19.02 -11.29
N PHE A 294 18.16 19.11 -9.95
CA PHE A 294 17.59 18.09 -9.07
C PHE A 294 16.06 17.98 -9.21
N ILE A 295 15.33 19.10 -9.24
CA ILE A 295 13.87 19.10 -9.41
C ILE A 295 13.48 18.54 -10.79
N CYS A 296 14.17 18.96 -11.85
CA CYS A 296 13.97 18.42 -13.19
C CYS A 296 14.24 16.91 -13.24
N LEU A 297 15.35 16.46 -12.63
CA LEU A 297 15.69 15.04 -12.57
C LEU A 297 14.65 14.24 -11.77
N ALA A 298 14.19 14.76 -10.63
CA ALA A 298 13.15 14.14 -9.81
C ALA A 298 11.83 14.05 -10.58
N MET A 299 11.43 15.10 -11.31
CA MET A 299 10.23 15.06 -12.17
C MET A 299 10.37 14.02 -13.29
N VAL A 300 11.55 13.89 -13.91
CA VAL A 300 11.79 12.86 -14.93
C VAL A 300 11.69 11.46 -14.32
N ILE A 301 12.26 11.24 -13.13
CA ILE A 301 12.18 9.95 -12.42
C ILE A 301 10.73 9.62 -12.05
N ILE A 302 9.99 10.57 -11.48
CA ILE A 302 8.57 10.40 -11.11
C ILE A 302 7.72 10.15 -12.35
N SER A 303 7.96 10.88 -13.45
CA SER A 303 7.26 10.68 -14.71
C SER A 303 7.56 9.30 -15.31
N ARG A 304 8.82 8.88 -15.35
CA ARG A 304 9.23 7.52 -15.77
C ARG A 304 8.62 6.45 -14.87
N TRP A 305 8.54 6.68 -13.57
CA TRP A 305 7.91 5.77 -12.61
C TRP A 305 6.39 5.68 -12.85
N MET A 306 5.70 6.82 -12.97
CA MET A 306 4.27 6.90 -13.33
C MET A 306 3.97 6.20 -14.66
N LEU A 307 4.83 6.38 -15.67
CA LEU A 307 4.72 5.71 -16.97
C LEU A 307 4.99 4.21 -16.86
N SER A 308 5.94 3.78 -16.03
CA SER A 308 6.24 2.36 -15.78
C SER A 308 5.09 1.67 -15.05
N VAL A 309 4.57 2.29 -13.98
CA VAL A 309 3.37 1.84 -13.26
C VAL A 309 2.17 1.82 -14.20
N GLY A 310 1.96 2.88 -14.98
CA GLY A 310 0.93 2.97 -15.99
C GLY A 310 1.07 1.90 -17.08
N ALA A 311 2.29 1.56 -17.50
CA ALA A 311 2.57 0.50 -18.46
C ALA A 311 2.31 -0.88 -17.87
N LEU A 312 2.63 -1.11 -16.59
CA LEU A 312 2.30 -2.36 -15.88
C LEU A 312 0.79 -2.53 -15.67
N VAL A 313 0.10 -1.45 -15.31
CA VAL A 313 -1.37 -1.40 -15.18
C VAL A 313 -2.03 -1.60 -16.54
N ARG A 314 -1.56 -0.93 -17.60
CA ARG A 314 -2.03 -1.14 -18.98
C ARG A 314 -1.69 -2.55 -19.48
N LYS A 315 -0.52 -3.11 -19.15
CA LYS A 315 -0.18 -4.51 -19.49
C LYS A 315 -1.13 -5.47 -18.79
N LYS A 316 -1.51 -5.25 -17.53
CA LYS A 316 -2.52 -6.10 -16.85
C LYS A 316 -3.94 -5.90 -17.39
N LEU A 317 -4.33 -4.66 -17.70
CA LEU A 317 -5.64 -4.36 -18.31
C LEU A 317 -5.76 -4.89 -19.75
N LYS A 318 -4.67 -4.82 -20.54
CA LYS A 318 -4.62 -5.34 -21.90
C LYS A 318 -4.34 -6.85 -21.95
N SER A 319 -3.55 -7.41 -21.03
CA SER A 319 -3.35 -8.87 -20.94
C SER A 319 -4.59 -9.60 -20.46
N GLY A 320 -5.63 -8.89 -20.01
CA GLY A 320 -6.96 -9.45 -19.80
C GLY A 320 -7.68 -9.88 -21.09
N LYS A 321 -7.15 -9.54 -22.29
CA LYS A 321 -7.83 -9.85 -23.57
C LYS A 321 -7.03 -10.67 -24.59
N THR A 322 -5.71 -10.84 -24.46
CA THR A 322 -4.89 -11.52 -25.50
C THR A 322 -4.10 -12.75 -25.05
N ALA A 323 -4.28 -13.20 -23.82
CA ALA A 323 -4.01 -14.59 -23.48
C ALA A 323 -5.08 -15.00 -22.47
N ARG A 324 -6.30 -15.23 -22.99
CA ARG A 324 -7.17 -16.20 -22.34
C ARG A 324 -6.40 -17.52 -22.46
N LYS A 325 -5.45 -17.76 -21.54
CA LYS A 325 -5.02 -19.11 -21.19
C LYS A 325 -6.35 -19.83 -21.11
N VAL A 326 -6.57 -20.75 -22.05
CA VAL A 326 -7.68 -21.66 -21.94
C VAL A 326 -7.38 -22.34 -20.62
N ASP A 327 -8.00 -21.85 -19.54
CA ASP A 327 -8.21 -22.61 -18.33
C ASP A 327 -8.98 -23.80 -18.87
N ARG A 328 -8.25 -24.81 -19.33
CA ARG A 328 -8.79 -26.13 -19.58
C ARG A 328 -9.33 -26.47 -18.23
N LYS A 329 -10.65 -26.31 -18.07
CA LYS A 329 -11.35 -26.75 -16.88
C LYS A 329 -10.90 -28.19 -16.73
N VAL A 330 -10.24 -28.47 -15.61
CA VAL A 330 -9.78 -29.82 -15.31
C VAL A 330 -11.00 -30.71 -15.47
N GLY A 331 -10.96 -31.59 -16.47
CA GLY A 331 -12.07 -32.48 -16.75
C GLY A 331 -12.29 -33.37 -15.55
N LYS A 332 -13.54 -33.69 -15.24
CA LYS A 332 -13.79 -34.84 -14.37
C LYS A 332 -13.43 -36.08 -15.17
N LEU A 333 -12.51 -36.88 -14.66
CA LEU A 333 -12.12 -38.13 -15.29
C LEU A 333 -12.94 -39.25 -14.69
N ASP A 334 -13.75 -39.90 -15.52
CA ASP A 334 -14.51 -41.08 -15.13
C ASP A 334 -13.66 -42.33 -15.33
N LEU A 335 -13.29 -42.97 -14.23
CA LEU A 335 -12.45 -44.17 -14.27
C LEU A 335 -13.19 -45.37 -14.86
N ALA A 336 -14.53 -45.39 -14.79
CA ALA A 336 -15.33 -46.42 -15.43
C ALA A 336 -15.23 -46.35 -16.96
N ALA A 337 -15.06 -45.15 -17.51
CA ALA A 337 -14.97 -44.91 -18.95
C ALA A 337 -13.62 -45.32 -19.55
N LEU A 338 -12.58 -45.52 -18.72
CA LEU A 338 -11.26 -45.96 -19.18
C LEU A 338 -11.26 -47.43 -19.66
N GLY A 339 -12.30 -48.20 -19.34
CA GLY A 339 -12.40 -49.62 -19.68
C GLY A 339 -11.34 -50.48 -18.96
N PRO A 340 -11.25 -51.78 -19.29
CA PRO A 340 -10.18 -52.64 -18.79
C PRO A 340 -8.83 -52.32 -19.45
N CYS A 341 -7.71 -52.65 -18.80
CA CYS A 341 -6.40 -52.58 -19.43
C CYS A 341 -6.34 -53.40 -20.73
N ILE A 342 -5.92 -52.75 -21.81
CA ILE A 342 -5.83 -53.37 -23.14
C ILE A 342 -4.57 -54.25 -23.24
N SER A 343 -3.45 -53.81 -22.63
CA SER A 343 -2.21 -54.55 -22.67
C SER A 343 -2.20 -55.72 -21.67
N LYS A 344 -1.44 -56.76 -21.98
CA LYS A 344 -1.16 -57.85 -21.03
C LYS A 344 -0.22 -57.33 -19.93
N PRO A 345 -0.33 -57.83 -18.69
CA PRO A 345 0.63 -57.46 -17.64
C PRO A 345 2.05 -57.79 -18.10
N GLY A 346 2.95 -56.82 -17.97
CA GLY A 346 4.37 -57.00 -18.27
C GLY A 346 5.06 -57.91 -17.25
N ARG A 347 6.36 -58.16 -17.45
CA ARG A 347 7.19 -58.92 -16.48
C ARG A 347 7.31 -58.22 -15.13
N ILE A 348 7.23 -56.90 -15.11
CA ILE A 348 7.27 -56.08 -13.90
C ILE A 348 5.84 -55.60 -13.62
N ILE A 349 5.40 -55.75 -12.38
CA ILE A 349 4.11 -55.25 -11.88
C ILE A 349 4.37 -54.21 -10.79
N LEU A 350 3.61 -53.11 -10.84
CA LEU A 350 3.58 -52.12 -9.77
C LEU A 350 2.75 -52.66 -8.60
N CYS A 351 3.26 -52.53 -7.39
CA CYS A 351 2.53 -52.88 -6.19
C CYS A 351 2.40 -51.66 -5.27
N VAL A 352 1.21 -51.43 -4.72
CA VAL A 352 0.95 -50.43 -3.69
C VAL A 352 0.78 -51.13 -2.36
N LYS A 353 1.73 -50.95 -1.44
CA LYS A 353 1.73 -51.67 -0.14
C LYS A 353 1.53 -53.19 -0.30
N GLY A 354 2.17 -53.78 -1.30
CA GLY A 354 2.10 -55.21 -1.61
C GLY A 354 0.92 -55.64 -2.50
N ILE A 355 -0.07 -54.77 -2.76
CA ILE A 355 -1.20 -55.08 -3.64
C ILE A 355 -0.79 -54.81 -5.10
N PRO A 356 -0.84 -55.79 -6.01
CA PRO A 356 -0.48 -55.57 -7.41
C PRO A 356 -1.55 -54.74 -8.13
N CYS A 357 -1.10 -53.68 -8.81
CA CYS A 357 -1.94 -52.72 -9.50
C CYS A 357 -1.33 -52.32 -10.85
N ARG A 358 -2.16 -51.77 -11.73
CA ARG A 358 -1.81 -51.29 -13.07
C ARG A 358 -2.12 -49.81 -13.21
N ILE A 359 -1.31 -49.09 -13.97
CA ILE A 359 -1.48 -47.65 -14.16
C ILE A 359 -2.57 -47.43 -15.21
N ARG A 360 -3.64 -46.69 -14.86
CA ARG A 360 -4.74 -46.38 -15.78
C ARG A 360 -4.82 -44.91 -16.15
N ALA A 361 -4.45 -44.03 -15.22
CA ALA A 361 -4.34 -42.60 -15.50
C ALA A 361 -3.11 -42.02 -14.78
N PHE A 362 -2.40 -41.13 -15.47
CA PHE A 362 -1.24 -40.43 -14.95
C PHE A 362 -1.35 -38.95 -15.26
N VAL A 363 -1.54 -38.17 -14.20
CA VAL A 363 -1.79 -36.73 -14.26
C VAL A 363 -0.58 -35.99 -13.72
N ILE A 364 -0.06 -35.04 -14.51
CA ILE A 364 1.02 -34.15 -14.07
C ILE A 364 0.54 -32.70 -14.05
N SER A 365 1.00 -31.94 -13.05
CA SER A 365 0.69 -30.52 -12.93
C SER A 365 1.92 -29.73 -12.45
N PRO A 366 2.25 -28.57 -13.05
CA PRO A 366 3.38 -27.76 -12.62
C PRO A 366 3.14 -27.22 -11.20
N ALA A 367 4.12 -27.36 -10.30
CA ALA A 367 4.03 -26.87 -8.92
C ALA A 367 4.68 -25.50 -8.77
N GLY A 368 3.87 -24.46 -8.58
CA GLY A 368 4.36 -23.10 -8.38
C GLY A 368 4.80 -22.40 -9.67
N ASN A 369 5.57 -21.32 -9.55
CA ASN A 369 5.90 -20.47 -10.69
C ASN A 369 7.09 -20.95 -11.53
N ASP A 370 8.01 -21.65 -10.89
CA ASP A 370 9.34 -21.96 -11.44
C ASP A 370 9.38 -23.31 -12.19
N SER A 371 8.26 -24.04 -12.22
CA SER A 371 8.16 -25.43 -12.69
C SER A 371 8.22 -25.63 -14.21
N GLY A 372 8.64 -24.63 -15.00
CA GLY A 372 8.64 -24.72 -16.47
C GLY A 372 7.25 -24.98 -17.08
N GLU A 373 7.23 -25.25 -18.39
CA GLU A 373 6.07 -25.83 -19.09
C GLU A 373 6.23 -27.36 -19.10
N LEU A 374 5.18 -28.09 -18.69
CA LEU A 374 5.18 -29.55 -18.69
C LEU A 374 4.54 -30.06 -19.98
N HIS A 375 5.18 -31.05 -20.59
CA HIS A 375 4.68 -31.78 -21.75
C HIS A 375 4.32 -33.22 -21.39
N ILE A 376 3.40 -33.82 -22.15
CA ILE A 376 2.96 -35.21 -21.95
C ILE A 376 4.15 -36.18 -22.06
N ASP A 377 5.09 -35.89 -22.98
CA ASP A 377 6.29 -36.68 -23.22
C ASP A 377 7.22 -36.78 -21.99
N MET A 378 7.06 -35.88 -21.01
CA MET A 378 7.81 -35.93 -19.76
C MET A 378 7.26 -36.95 -18.75
N ALA A 379 6.07 -37.53 -19.00
CA ALA A 379 5.40 -38.42 -18.06
C ALA A 379 6.24 -39.65 -17.73
N GLU A 380 6.91 -40.26 -18.71
CA GLU A 380 7.80 -41.42 -18.51
C GLU A 380 9.01 -41.07 -17.66
N THR A 381 9.67 -39.94 -17.95
CA THR A 381 10.82 -39.45 -17.17
C THR A 381 10.42 -39.11 -15.74
N ILE A 382 9.26 -38.48 -15.54
CA ILE A 382 8.71 -38.17 -14.22
C ILE A 382 8.35 -39.46 -13.49
N ALA A 383 7.80 -40.46 -14.18
CA ALA A 383 7.49 -41.76 -13.60
C ALA A 383 8.76 -42.48 -13.13
N ASP A 384 9.81 -42.51 -13.95
CA ASP A 384 11.10 -43.07 -13.56
C ASP A 384 11.76 -42.31 -12.40
N TYR A 385 11.55 -41.00 -12.31
CA TYR A 385 11.99 -40.21 -11.17
C TYR A 385 11.25 -40.57 -9.88
N ILE A 386 9.95 -40.88 -9.95
CA ILE A 386 9.16 -41.38 -8.80
C ILE A 386 9.70 -42.72 -8.31
N LYS A 387 9.93 -43.65 -9.24
CA LYS A 387 10.52 -44.95 -8.96
C LYS A 387 11.21 -45.49 -10.21
N PRO A 388 12.51 -45.80 -10.16
CA PRO A 388 13.24 -46.30 -11.33
C PRO A 388 12.57 -47.56 -11.91
N GLY A 389 12.26 -47.54 -13.21
CA GLY A 389 11.57 -48.61 -13.93
C GLY A 389 10.07 -48.40 -14.07
N MET A 390 9.48 -47.38 -13.44
CA MET A 390 8.07 -47.04 -13.62
C MET A 390 7.78 -46.39 -14.98
N GLY A 391 8.76 -45.77 -15.63
CA GLY A 391 8.63 -45.28 -17.01
C GLY A 391 8.29 -46.40 -17.99
N ASN A 392 8.96 -47.55 -17.87
CA ASN A 392 8.65 -48.75 -18.66
C ASN A 392 7.22 -49.26 -18.41
N LEU A 393 6.69 -49.09 -17.20
CA LEU A 393 5.30 -49.46 -16.89
C LEU A 393 4.30 -48.49 -17.52
N VAL A 394 4.62 -47.20 -17.56
CA VAL A 394 3.79 -46.21 -18.28
C VAL A 394 3.72 -46.56 -19.76
N ASP A 395 4.85 -46.91 -20.38
CA ASP A 395 4.88 -47.36 -21.78
C ASP A 395 4.09 -48.66 -21.99
N CYS A 396 4.21 -49.64 -21.09
CA CYS A 396 3.51 -50.93 -21.21
C CYS A 396 2.00 -50.86 -20.92
N ASP A 397 1.57 -50.09 -19.91
CA ASP A 397 0.18 -50.03 -19.48
C ASP A 397 -0.67 -49.08 -20.34
N TYR A 398 -0.03 -48.19 -21.11
CA TYR A 398 -0.67 -47.13 -21.91
C TYR A 398 -1.75 -46.36 -21.11
N PRO A 399 -1.40 -45.76 -19.96
CA PRO A 399 -2.35 -45.03 -19.15
C PRO A 399 -2.80 -43.75 -19.87
N LEU A 400 -3.97 -43.23 -19.48
CA LEU A 400 -4.37 -41.90 -19.90
C LEU A 400 -3.42 -40.86 -19.29
N LEU A 401 -2.66 -40.18 -20.15
CA LEU A 401 -1.76 -39.10 -19.76
C LEU A 401 -2.46 -37.74 -19.85
N GLU A 402 -2.51 -36.98 -18.76
CA GLU A 402 -3.10 -35.64 -18.76
C GLU A 402 -2.18 -34.61 -18.08
N VAL A 403 -2.04 -33.44 -18.70
CA VAL A 403 -1.34 -32.29 -18.10
C VAL A 403 -2.37 -31.29 -17.60
N TRP A 404 -2.44 -31.12 -16.29
CA TRP A 404 -3.34 -30.17 -15.65
C TRP A 404 -2.71 -28.78 -15.52
N ASN A 405 -3.57 -27.78 -15.35
CA ASN A 405 -3.14 -26.42 -15.08
C ASN A 405 -2.29 -26.36 -13.80
N ARG A 406 -1.36 -25.40 -13.80
CA ARG A 406 -0.47 -25.09 -12.68
C ARG A 406 -1.24 -25.01 -11.35
N GLN A 407 -0.79 -25.78 -10.37
CA GLN A 407 -1.27 -25.70 -9.00
C GLN A 407 -0.19 -25.07 -8.12
N PHE A 408 -0.59 -24.13 -7.26
CA PHE A 408 0.35 -23.38 -6.42
C PHE A 408 0.56 -24.02 -5.05
N SER A 409 -0.29 -24.97 -4.66
CA SER A 409 -0.28 -25.55 -3.33
C SER A 409 -0.08 -27.05 -3.39
N SER A 410 0.94 -27.53 -2.67
CA SER A 410 1.18 -28.96 -2.43
C SER A 410 0.02 -29.66 -1.72
N SER A 411 -0.71 -28.95 -0.86
CA SER A 411 -1.91 -29.49 -0.22
C SER A 411 -3.17 -29.37 -1.09
N GLY A 412 -3.21 -28.41 -2.02
CA GLY A 412 -4.36 -28.18 -2.88
C GLY A 412 -4.47 -29.17 -4.04
N PHE A 413 -3.33 -29.65 -4.56
CA PHE A 413 -3.33 -30.59 -5.68
C PHE A 413 -4.01 -31.93 -5.34
N PRO A 414 -3.66 -32.65 -4.25
CA PRO A 414 -4.32 -33.92 -3.90
C PRO A 414 -5.84 -33.80 -3.79
N TYR A 415 -6.32 -32.71 -3.18
CA TYR A 415 -7.76 -32.46 -3.08
C TYR A 415 -8.41 -32.32 -4.46
N THR A 416 -7.83 -31.48 -5.33
CA THR A 416 -8.29 -31.28 -6.71
C THR A 416 -8.27 -32.60 -7.48
N PHE A 417 -7.17 -33.34 -7.40
CA PHE A 417 -7.01 -34.65 -8.02
C PHE A 417 -8.12 -35.62 -7.62
N PHE A 418 -8.29 -35.84 -6.31
CA PHE A 418 -9.29 -36.74 -5.78
C PHE A 418 -10.74 -36.31 -5.98
N SER A 419 -11.00 -35.02 -6.22
CA SER A 419 -12.34 -34.50 -6.50
C SER A 419 -12.74 -34.63 -7.97
N ASN A 420 -11.76 -34.67 -8.88
CA ASN A 420 -11.98 -34.78 -10.31
C ASN A 420 -11.94 -36.23 -10.79
N MET A 421 -11.37 -37.15 -10.01
CA MET A 421 -11.46 -38.59 -10.27
C MET A 421 -12.80 -39.14 -9.80
N ILE A 422 -13.65 -39.57 -10.74
CA ILE A 422 -14.91 -40.26 -10.47
C ILE A 422 -14.62 -41.76 -10.43
N VAL A 423 -14.73 -42.33 -9.23
CA VAL A 423 -14.61 -43.76 -8.98
C VAL A 423 -16.00 -44.40 -9.10
N PRO A 424 -16.18 -45.52 -9.83
CA PRO A 424 -17.49 -46.14 -10.05
C PRO A 424 -18.13 -46.67 -8.77
N GLU A 425 -17.33 -47.12 -7.80
CA GLU A 425 -17.84 -47.67 -6.55
C GLU A 425 -18.37 -46.57 -5.60
N LYS A 426 -19.39 -46.92 -4.83
CA LYS A 426 -19.93 -46.04 -3.79
C LYS A 426 -18.89 -45.82 -2.69
N LYS A 427 -18.82 -44.58 -2.18
CA LYS A 427 -17.97 -44.21 -1.03
C LYS A 427 -18.17 -45.20 0.14
N GLY A 428 -17.07 -45.72 0.68
CA GLY A 428 -17.07 -46.65 1.81
C GLY A 428 -17.10 -48.13 1.45
N LYS A 429 -17.30 -48.48 0.17
CA LYS A 429 -17.08 -49.86 -0.30
C LYS A 429 -15.62 -50.06 -0.71
N GLN A 430 -15.14 -51.31 -0.60
CA GLN A 430 -13.87 -51.69 -1.21
C GLN A 430 -13.96 -51.46 -2.72
N SER A 431 -12.88 -50.92 -3.30
CA SER A 431 -12.79 -50.58 -4.71
C SER A 431 -11.51 -51.20 -5.27
N PRO A 432 -11.48 -51.62 -6.54
CA PRO A 432 -10.25 -51.97 -7.21
C PRO A 432 -9.38 -50.72 -7.49
N TRP A 433 -9.89 -49.51 -7.26
CA TRP A 433 -9.17 -48.27 -7.55
C TRP A 433 -8.40 -47.73 -6.34
N ILE A 434 -7.12 -47.44 -6.56
CA ILE A 434 -6.27 -46.69 -5.63
C ILE A 434 -5.82 -45.40 -6.30
N LEU A 435 -6.13 -44.26 -5.66
CA LEU A 435 -5.73 -42.93 -6.12
C LEU A 435 -4.55 -42.43 -5.30
N LEU A 436 -3.43 -42.15 -5.96
CA LEU A 436 -2.23 -41.58 -5.35
C LEU A 436 -2.07 -40.13 -5.79
N ALA A 437 -1.72 -39.24 -4.87
CA ALA A 437 -1.36 -37.87 -5.23
C ALA A 437 -0.26 -37.33 -4.33
N GLY A 438 0.72 -36.66 -4.93
CA GLY A 438 1.85 -36.09 -4.20
C GLY A 438 2.66 -35.12 -5.05
N THR A 439 3.85 -34.81 -4.56
CA THR A 439 4.83 -33.93 -5.22
C THR A 439 6.11 -34.69 -5.49
N VAL A 440 6.76 -34.38 -6.61
CA VAL A 440 8.11 -34.80 -6.94
C VAL A 440 8.94 -33.61 -7.41
N THR A 441 10.26 -33.71 -7.25
CA THR A 441 11.19 -32.62 -7.58
C THR A 441 12.27 -33.08 -8.56
N PRO A 442 11.94 -33.40 -9.82
CA PRO A 442 12.94 -33.77 -10.83
C PRO A 442 13.91 -32.61 -11.10
N GLY A 443 15.08 -32.66 -10.47
CA GLY A 443 16.09 -31.61 -10.56
C GLY A 443 15.66 -30.34 -9.82
N GLN A 444 15.50 -29.23 -10.55
CA GLN A 444 15.09 -27.94 -9.98
C GLN A 444 13.58 -27.68 -10.06
N PHE A 445 12.84 -28.53 -10.78
CA PHE A 445 11.41 -28.32 -11.02
C PHE A 445 10.60 -29.11 -10.01
N LYS A 446 9.59 -28.47 -9.42
CA LYS A 446 8.57 -29.18 -8.62
C LYS A 446 7.38 -29.50 -9.51
N VAL A 447 6.93 -30.75 -9.44
CA VAL A 447 5.79 -31.27 -10.21
C VAL A 447 4.84 -31.98 -9.26
N HIS A 448 3.56 -31.66 -9.36
CA HIS A 448 2.50 -32.43 -8.73
C HIS A 448 2.14 -33.62 -9.62
N VAL A 449 2.04 -34.80 -9.03
CA VAL A 449 1.71 -36.03 -9.75
C VAL A 449 0.54 -36.72 -9.08
N GLY A 450 -0.46 -37.08 -9.89
CA GLY A 450 -1.60 -37.88 -9.50
C GLY A 450 -1.66 -39.15 -10.34
N ILE A 451 -1.79 -40.31 -9.69
CA ILE A 451 -1.81 -41.61 -10.35
C ILE A 451 -3.11 -42.34 -9.96
N ALA A 452 -3.87 -42.80 -10.95
CA ALA A 452 -5.01 -43.68 -10.74
C ALA A 452 -4.61 -45.12 -11.12
N LEU A 453 -4.69 -46.01 -10.14
CA LEU A 453 -4.26 -47.40 -10.24
C LEU A 453 -5.46 -48.33 -10.12
N GLU A 454 -5.51 -49.35 -10.98
CA GLU A 454 -6.47 -50.45 -10.90
C GLU A 454 -5.78 -51.68 -10.35
N CYS A 455 -6.25 -52.19 -9.22
CA CYS A 455 -5.67 -53.31 -8.50
C CYS A 455 -6.38 -54.61 -8.84
N SER A 456 -5.64 -55.73 -8.80
CA SER A 456 -6.23 -57.06 -9.07
C SER A 456 -7.17 -57.51 -7.96
N GLU A 457 -7.01 -56.97 -6.76
CA GLU A 457 -7.80 -57.27 -5.57
C GLU A 457 -8.54 -56.02 -5.08
N LEU A 458 -9.73 -56.22 -4.52
CA LEU A 458 -10.50 -55.14 -3.92
C LEU A 458 -9.77 -54.61 -2.67
N SER A 459 -9.54 -53.31 -2.64
CA SER A 459 -8.81 -52.64 -1.56
C SER A 459 -9.70 -51.66 -0.82
N SER A 460 -9.44 -51.50 0.49
CA SER A 460 -10.00 -50.39 1.29
C SER A 460 -9.19 -49.10 1.14
N LEU A 461 -8.03 -49.15 0.49
CA LEU A 461 -7.12 -48.00 0.31
C LEU A 461 -7.54 -47.13 -0.87
N ALA A 462 -8.65 -46.40 -0.76
CA ALA A 462 -9.16 -45.64 -1.91
C ALA A 462 -8.28 -44.44 -2.32
N LYS A 463 -7.72 -43.70 -1.35
CA LYS A 463 -7.00 -42.43 -1.58
C LYS A 463 -5.78 -42.33 -0.67
N ILE A 464 -4.62 -42.09 -1.25
CA ILE A 464 -3.36 -41.94 -0.51
C ILE A 464 -2.70 -40.63 -0.96
N THR A 465 -2.56 -39.69 -0.02
CA THR A 465 -1.73 -38.50 -0.22
C THR A 465 -0.31 -38.84 0.20
N ILE A 466 0.61 -38.74 -0.76
CA ILE A 466 2.03 -39.00 -0.56
C ILE A 466 2.68 -37.65 -0.26
N LYS A 467 3.36 -37.55 0.89
CA LYS A 467 4.11 -36.36 1.26
C LYS A 467 5.53 -36.53 0.75
N ASP A 468 5.98 -35.60 -0.08
CA ASP A 468 7.37 -35.51 -0.53
C ASP A 468 7.92 -36.86 -1.06
N GLU A 469 9.19 -37.17 -0.80
CA GLU A 469 9.94 -38.33 -1.31
C GLU A 469 9.43 -39.70 -0.78
N GLN A 470 8.30 -39.77 -0.08
CA GLN A 470 7.70 -41.02 0.43
C GLN A 470 7.11 -41.93 -0.66
N TRP A 471 7.29 -41.59 -1.93
CA TRP A 471 6.86 -42.43 -3.05
C TRP A 471 7.47 -43.83 -3.00
N LEU A 472 8.73 -43.94 -2.56
CA LEU A 472 9.46 -45.21 -2.47
C LEU A 472 8.91 -46.15 -1.40
N ASP A 473 8.32 -45.61 -0.34
CA ASP A 473 7.71 -46.40 0.76
C ASP A 473 6.34 -46.95 0.37
N VAL A 474 5.62 -46.24 -0.49
CA VAL A 474 4.26 -46.59 -0.90
C VAL A 474 4.25 -47.52 -2.11
N LEU A 475 5.16 -47.30 -3.06
CA LEU A 475 5.26 -48.03 -4.32
C LEU A 475 6.41 -49.03 -4.29
N SER A 476 6.15 -50.28 -4.69
CA SER A 476 7.17 -51.31 -4.92
C SER A 476 7.01 -51.89 -6.33
N LEU A 477 8.11 -52.30 -6.97
CA LEU A 477 8.09 -53.02 -8.24
C LEU A 477 8.39 -54.48 -7.96
N LYS A 478 7.59 -55.40 -8.51
CA LYS A 478 7.79 -56.84 -8.36
C LYS A 478 7.89 -57.48 -9.74
N GLU A 479 8.91 -58.30 -9.93
CA GLU A 479 9.04 -59.14 -11.11
C GLU A 479 8.13 -60.37 -10.94
N VAL A 480 7.34 -60.67 -11.96
CA VAL A 480 6.50 -61.86 -12.03
C VAL A 480 7.32 -62.95 -12.70
N ALA A 481 7.55 -64.02 -11.94
CA ALA A 481 8.32 -65.19 -12.37
C ALA A 481 7.61 -65.99 -13.48
#